data_AF-A0A2V9MZT7-F1
#
_entry.id   AF-A0A2V9MZT7-F1
#
_cell.length_a   1.000
_cell.length_b   1.000
_cell.length_c   1.000
_cell.angle_alpha   90.00
_cell.angle_beta   90.00
_cell.angle_gamma   90.00
#
_symmetry.space_group_name_H-M   'P 1'
#
loop_
_entity.id
_entity.type
_entity.pdbx_description
1 polymer ?
#
loop_
_entity_poly.entity_id
_entity_poly.type
_entity_poly.pdbx_seq_one_letter_code
_entity_poly.pdbx_strand_id
1 'polypeptide(L)'
;MAIYRQLARIQGIIVRMSKVKSQAEKKRLSLQKERRNVYGECPTSSRKNIRRGKQRGHMEVRRAANEELRSLAGVSDESVAEGVEASARDRMLLLSRSSFKKRPDAPLGEVLQRKLKRRAANASGRKSR
;
A
#
# COMPACT_ATOMS: atom_id res chain seq x y z
N MET A 1 -35.27 23.60 7.84
CA MET A 1 -33.99 24.34 7.66
C MET A 1 -33.55 24.25 6.21
N ALA A 2 -33.95 25.22 5.38
CA ALA A 2 -33.71 25.25 3.95
C ALA A 2 -32.21 25.40 3.62
N ILE A 3 -31.60 24.37 3.04
CA ILE A 3 -30.21 24.37 2.60
C ILE A 3 -30.14 25.13 1.27
N TYR A 4 -29.99 26.46 1.32
CA TYR A 4 -29.83 27.28 0.12
C TYR A 4 -28.55 26.87 -0.64
N ARG A 5 -28.72 26.13 -1.74
CA ARG A 5 -27.70 25.97 -2.78
C ARG A 5 -27.50 27.34 -3.44
N GLN A 6 -26.42 28.04 -3.10
CA GLN A 6 -26.04 29.28 -3.79
C GLN A 6 -25.63 28.96 -5.24
N LEU A 7 -26.58 29.10 -6.16
CA LEU A 7 -26.35 29.12 -7.60
C LEU A 7 -25.94 30.54 -7.96
N ALA A 8 -24.73 30.73 -8.50
CA ALA A 8 -24.32 31.99 -9.07
C ALA A 8 -24.53 31.93 -10.60
N ARG A 9 -25.28 32.88 -11.16
CA ARG A 9 -25.39 33.07 -12.60
C ARG A 9 -24.23 33.95 -13.05
N ILE A 10 -23.33 33.41 -13.86
CA ILE A 10 -22.26 34.17 -14.53
C ILE A 10 -22.46 33.95 -16.03
N GLN A 11 -22.71 35.03 -16.79
CA GLN A 11 -22.88 34.98 -18.26
C GLN A 11 -23.87 33.89 -18.75
N GLY A 12 -25.02 33.74 -18.08
CA GLY A 12 -26.04 32.75 -18.46
C GLY A 12 -25.75 31.30 -18.04
N ILE A 13 -24.55 31.00 -17.53
CA ILE A 13 -24.17 29.67 -17.04
C ILE A 13 -24.38 29.61 -15.52
N ILE A 14 -25.10 28.59 -15.06
CA ILE A 14 -25.25 28.30 -13.63
C ILE A 14 -23.97 27.63 -13.14
N VAL A 15 -23.10 28.39 -12.47
CA VAL A 15 -21.88 27.83 -11.88
C VAL A 15 -22.15 27.49 -10.42
N ARG A 16 -22.04 26.20 -10.10
CA ARG A 16 -22.19 25.73 -8.73
C ARG A 16 -20.95 26.13 -7.93
N MET A 17 -21.09 27.13 -7.07
CA MET A 17 -19.99 27.60 -6.26
C MET A 17 -19.61 26.60 -5.16
N SER A 18 -18.31 26.51 -4.85
CA SER A 18 -17.85 25.72 -3.72
C SER A 18 -18.43 26.26 -2.41
N LYS A 19 -18.99 25.37 -1.58
CA LYS A 19 -19.50 25.73 -0.24
C LYS A 19 -18.41 26.41 0.61
N VAL A 20 -17.17 25.98 0.42
CA VAL A 20 -15.99 26.51 1.07
C VAL A 20 -15.44 27.67 0.23
N LYS A 21 -15.40 28.86 0.81
CA LYS A 21 -14.97 30.09 0.13
C LYS A 21 -13.53 30.46 0.43
N SER A 22 -13.05 30.21 1.66
CA SER A 22 -11.68 30.51 2.07
C SER A 22 -10.65 29.59 1.40
N GLN A 23 -9.59 30.18 0.86
CA GLN A 23 -8.48 29.43 0.26
C GLN A 23 -7.75 28.55 1.30
N ALA A 24 -7.59 29.05 2.53
CA ALA A 24 -6.98 28.29 3.62
C ALA A 24 -7.81 27.04 3.95
N GLU A 25 -9.13 27.18 3.96
CA GLU A 25 -10.04 26.06 4.21
C GLU A 25 -10.06 25.06 3.06
N LYS A 26 -10.03 25.53 1.80
CA LYS A 26 -9.87 24.66 0.62
C LYS A 26 -8.58 23.83 0.72
N LYS A 27 -7.46 24.46 1.09
CA LYS A 27 -6.17 23.78 1.28
C LYS A 27 -6.23 22.74 2.40
N ARG A 28 -6.81 23.09 3.55
CA ARG A 28 -7.01 22.17 4.68
C ARG A 28 -7.82 20.94 4.26
N LEU A 29 -8.92 21.16 3.53
CA LEU A 29 -9.78 20.07 3.07
C LEU A 29 -9.11 19.19 2.01
N SER A 30 -8.34 19.77 1.09
CA SER A 30 -7.54 18.98 0.13
C SER A 30 -6.55 18.10 0.89
N LEU A 31 -5.79 18.65 1.85
CA LEU A 31 -4.82 17.87 2.63
C LEU A 31 -5.45 16.68 3.38
N GLN A 32 -6.69 16.82 3.85
CA GLN A 32 -7.41 15.79 4.60
C GLN A 32 -8.16 14.78 3.71
N LYS A 33 -8.82 15.25 2.65
CA LYS A 33 -9.74 14.43 1.83
C LYS A 33 -9.10 13.83 0.60
N GLU A 34 -8.13 14.53 0.01
CA GLU A 34 -7.49 14.06 -1.22
C GLU A 34 -6.59 12.88 -0.89
N ARG A 35 -6.87 11.72 -1.50
CA ARG A 35 -6.12 10.49 -1.28
C ARG A 35 -5.11 10.25 -2.39
N ARG A 36 -3.91 9.83 -2.03
CA ARG A 36 -2.81 9.56 -2.95
C ARG A 36 -2.19 8.20 -2.68
N ASN A 37 -1.71 7.60 -3.78
CA ASN A 37 -0.99 6.34 -3.76
C ASN A 37 0.30 6.45 -2.90
N VAL A 38 0.48 5.49 -2.00
CA VAL A 38 1.60 5.43 -1.06
C VAL A 38 2.79 4.57 -1.51
N TYR A 39 2.68 3.82 -2.60
CA TYR A 39 3.69 2.87 -3.08
C TYR A 39 4.99 3.52 -3.59
N GLY A 40 5.02 4.85 -3.75
CA GLY A 40 6.24 5.59 -4.12
C GLY A 40 6.62 5.52 -5.59
N GLU A 41 5.92 4.68 -6.36
CA GLU A 41 6.06 4.54 -7.80
C GLU A 41 4.99 5.36 -8.54
N CYS A 42 5.11 5.49 -9.86
CA CYS A 42 4.05 6.11 -10.66
C CYS A 42 2.76 5.25 -10.65
N PRO A 43 1.57 5.83 -10.85
CA PRO A 43 0.31 5.09 -10.75
C PRO A 43 0.23 3.86 -11.68
N THR A 44 0.82 3.93 -12.86
CA THR A 44 0.83 2.83 -13.85
C THR A 44 1.73 1.67 -13.41
N SER A 45 2.91 1.97 -12.88
CA SER A 45 3.84 0.95 -12.35
C SER A 45 3.29 0.27 -11.10
N SER A 46 2.72 1.06 -10.18
CA SER A 46 2.12 0.54 -8.95
C SER A 46 1.04 -0.52 -9.21
N ARG A 47 0.20 -0.33 -10.23
CA ARG A 47 -0.80 -1.34 -10.64
C ARG A 47 -0.15 -2.67 -11.02
N LYS A 48 0.96 -2.65 -11.75
CA LYS A 48 1.70 -3.84 -12.17
C LYS A 48 2.45 -4.47 -11.00
N ASN A 49 3.08 -3.66 -10.16
CA ASN A 49 3.93 -4.13 -9.06
C ASN A 49 3.14 -4.69 -7.88
N ILE A 50 1.92 -4.20 -7.60
CA ILE A 50 1.02 -4.83 -6.62
C ILE A 50 0.72 -6.28 -7.03
N ARG A 51 0.37 -6.51 -8.29
CA ARG A 51 0.10 -7.85 -8.81
C ARG A 51 1.34 -8.75 -8.70
N ARG A 52 2.51 -8.25 -9.11
CA ARG A 52 3.78 -8.98 -9.03
C ARG A 52 4.18 -9.29 -7.59
N GLY A 53 4.01 -8.35 -6.66
CA GLY A 53 4.32 -8.55 -5.24
C GLY A 53 3.47 -9.67 -4.63
N LYS A 54 2.16 -9.67 -4.91
CA LYS A 54 1.28 -10.77 -4.50
C LYS A 54 1.70 -12.12 -5.10
N GLN A 55 1.96 -12.13 -6.41
CA GLN A 55 2.39 -13.35 -7.11
C GLN A 55 3.69 -13.90 -6.50
N ARG A 56 4.69 -13.05 -6.24
CA ARG A 56 5.95 -13.45 -5.61
C ARG A 56 5.73 -14.04 -4.23
N GLY A 57 4.91 -13.41 -3.39
CA GLY A 57 4.58 -13.96 -2.07
C GLY A 57 3.95 -15.35 -2.15
N HIS A 58 3.01 -15.57 -3.07
CA HIS A 58 2.42 -16.92 -3.26
C HIS A 58 3.42 -17.93 -3.83
N MET A 59 4.35 -17.51 -4.70
CA MET A 59 5.39 -18.39 -5.22
C MET A 59 6.39 -18.78 -4.11
N GLU A 60 6.79 -17.84 -3.26
CA GLU A 60 7.68 -18.09 -2.13
C GLU A 60 7.07 -19.07 -1.12
N VAL A 61 5.79 -18.88 -0.75
CA VAL A 61 5.07 -19.80 0.15
C VAL A 61 5.03 -21.21 -0.44
N ARG A 62 4.68 -21.36 -1.73
CA ARG A 62 4.65 -22.68 -2.38
C ARG A 62 6.04 -23.31 -2.48
N ARG A 63 7.06 -22.51 -2.78
CA ARG A 63 8.44 -22.97 -2.87
C ARG A 63 8.92 -23.48 -1.51
N ALA A 64 8.66 -22.75 -0.43
CA ALA A 64 9.05 -23.17 0.91
C ALA A 64 8.37 -24.49 1.31
N ALA A 65 7.08 -24.64 1.04
CA ALA A 65 6.37 -25.91 1.27
C ALA A 65 7.02 -27.07 0.50
N ASN A 66 7.32 -26.87 -0.79
CA ASN A 66 7.94 -27.89 -1.62
C ASN A 66 9.39 -28.21 -1.19
N GLU A 67 10.13 -27.24 -0.68
CA GLU A 67 11.48 -27.47 -0.14
C GLU A 67 11.44 -28.40 1.09
N GLU A 68 10.51 -28.16 2.02
CA GLU A 68 10.32 -29.05 3.18
C GLU A 68 9.83 -30.44 2.76
N LEU A 69 8.83 -30.53 1.88
CA LEU A 69 8.28 -31.81 1.43
C LEU A 69 9.28 -32.65 0.61
N ARG A 70 10.22 -32.02 -0.09
CA ARG A 70 11.28 -32.75 -0.82
C ARG A 70 12.20 -33.54 0.11
N SER A 71 12.29 -33.17 1.39
CA SER A 71 13.07 -33.94 2.38
C SER A 71 12.46 -35.32 2.65
N LEU A 72 11.16 -35.51 2.35
CA LEU A 72 10.45 -36.79 2.48
C LEU A 72 10.51 -37.67 1.23
N ALA A 73 11.31 -37.31 0.21
CA ALA A 73 11.40 -38.12 -1.00
C ALA A 73 12.04 -39.50 -0.70
N GLY A 74 11.21 -40.53 -0.52
CA GLY A 74 11.63 -41.91 -0.22
C GLY A 74 10.65 -42.65 0.70
N VAL A 75 11.12 -43.70 1.37
CA VAL A 75 10.38 -44.34 2.47
C VAL A 75 10.65 -43.54 3.74
N SER A 76 9.64 -42.83 4.24
CA SER A 76 9.70 -42.09 5.50
C SER A 76 8.81 -42.74 6.55
N ASP A 77 9.31 -42.82 7.78
CA ASP A 77 8.51 -43.19 8.95
C ASP A 77 7.40 -42.16 9.21
N GLU A 78 6.30 -42.59 9.80
CA GLU A 78 5.11 -41.75 10.06
C GLU A 78 5.45 -40.55 10.95
N SER A 79 6.24 -40.77 12.00
CA SER A 79 6.71 -39.71 12.89
C SER A 79 7.52 -38.63 12.15
N VAL A 80 8.31 -39.02 11.15
CA VAL A 80 9.11 -38.09 10.33
C VAL A 80 8.21 -37.28 9.40
N ALA A 81 7.19 -37.93 8.82
CA ALA A 81 6.22 -37.28 7.95
C ALA A 81 5.43 -36.19 8.70
N GLU A 82 4.97 -36.47 9.92
CA GLU A 82 4.26 -35.50 10.76
C GLU A 82 5.13 -34.28 11.12
N GLY A 83 6.41 -34.52 11.48
CA GLY A 83 7.34 -33.45 11.82
C GLY A 83 7.63 -32.51 10.65
N VAL A 84 7.78 -33.06 9.44
CA VAL A 84 7.96 -32.26 8.21
C VAL A 84 6.68 -31.50 7.86
N GLU A 85 5.51 -32.10 8.05
CA GLU A 85 4.24 -31.43 7.80
C GLU A 85 4.06 -30.21 8.73
N ALA A 86 4.33 -30.37 10.03
CA ALA A 86 4.31 -29.28 11.00
C ALA A 86 5.28 -28.16 10.61
N SER A 87 6.52 -28.52 10.26
CA SER A 87 7.56 -27.57 9.85
C SER A 87 7.17 -26.80 8.58
N ALA A 88 6.59 -27.49 7.59
CA ALA A 88 6.10 -26.88 6.37
C ALA A 88 4.97 -25.87 6.64
N ARG A 89 4.00 -26.23 7.50
CA ARG A 89 2.90 -25.33 7.90
C ARG A 89 3.41 -24.08 8.59
N ASP A 90 4.32 -24.22 9.56
CA ASP A 90 4.88 -23.09 10.29
C ASP A 90 5.64 -22.15 9.37
N ARG A 91 6.47 -22.70 8.47
CA ARG A 91 7.24 -21.92 7.50
C ARG A 91 6.31 -21.20 6.52
N MET A 92 5.28 -21.87 6.00
CA MET A 92 4.26 -21.26 5.15
C MET A 92 3.54 -20.11 5.85
N LEU A 93 3.19 -20.28 7.11
CA LEU A 93 2.46 -19.29 7.91
C LEU A 93 3.32 -18.05 8.19
N LEU A 94 4.60 -18.24 8.53
CA LEU A 94 5.56 -17.15 8.70
C LEU A 94 5.72 -16.33 7.41
N LEU A 95 5.93 -16.99 6.26
CA LEU A 95 6.09 -16.33 4.97
C LEU A 95 4.81 -15.64 4.51
N SER A 96 3.65 -16.27 4.71
CA SER A 96 2.35 -15.67 4.38
C SER A 96 2.13 -14.37 5.18
N ARG A 97 2.50 -14.36 6.48
CA ARG A 97 2.37 -13.20 7.35
C ARG A 97 3.29 -12.03 6.96
N SER A 98 4.49 -12.31 6.48
CA SER A 98 5.47 -11.31 6.03
C SER A 98 5.32 -10.89 4.57
N SER A 99 4.52 -11.63 3.79
CA SER A 99 4.29 -11.38 2.37
C SER A 99 3.70 -10.00 2.07
N PHE A 100 3.81 -9.58 0.81
CA PHE A 100 3.35 -8.28 0.34
C PHE A 100 1.87 -8.02 0.67
N LYS A 101 1.61 -6.94 1.42
CA LYS A 101 0.25 -6.48 1.77
C LYS A 101 -0.11 -5.23 0.99
N LYS A 102 -1.29 -5.24 0.38
CA LYS A 102 -1.82 -4.03 -0.26
C LYS A 102 -2.14 -3.00 0.83
N ARG A 103 -1.66 -1.76 0.68
CA ARG A 103 -1.95 -0.64 1.56
C ARG A 103 -2.98 0.28 0.90
N PRO A 104 -3.92 0.84 1.66
CA PRO A 104 -4.85 1.83 1.14
C PRO A 104 -4.13 3.13 0.77
N ASP A 105 -4.77 3.95 -0.05
CA ASP A 105 -4.30 5.30 -0.32
C ASP A 105 -4.38 6.16 0.94
N ALA A 106 -3.37 7.01 1.14
CA ALA A 106 -3.27 7.89 2.31
C ALA A 106 -3.67 9.33 1.95
N PRO A 107 -4.14 10.12 2.92
CA PRO A 107 -4.43 11.53 2.69
C PRO A 107 -3.18 12.31 2.27
N LEU A 108 -3.38 13.33 1.43
CA LEU A 108 -2.30 14.11 0.84
C LEU A 108 -1.38 14.72 1.89
N GLY A 109 -1.92 15.18 3.02
CA GLY A 109 -1.15 15.70 4.15
C GLY A 109 -0.10 14.71 4.66
N GLU A 110 -0.48 13.46 4.91
CA GLU A 110 0.45 12.40 5.36
C GLU A 110 1.52 12.09 4.32
N VAL A 111 1.12 12.03 3.05
CA VAL A 111 2.05 11.77 1.94
C VAL A 111 3.10 12.88 1.82
N LEU A 112 2.69 14.15 1.97
CA LEU A 112 3.60 15.30 1.96
C LEU A 112 4.56 15.25 3.15
N GLN A 113 4.05 14.99 4.36
CA GLN A 113 4.89 14.87 5.55
C GLN A 113 5.95 13.78 5.39
N ARG A 114 5.56 12.61 4.88
CA ARG A 114 6.50 11.51 4.59
C ARG A 114 7.56 11.92 3.56
N LYS A 115 7.17 12.65 2.50
CA LYS A 115 8.10 13.15 1.47
C LYS A 115 9.08 14.18 2.05
N LEU A 116 8.61 15.10 2.90
CA LEU A 116 9.45 16.09 3.57
C LEU A 116 10.47 15.43 4.49
N LYS A 117 10.03 14.49 5.34
CA LYS A 117 10.94 13.69 6.21
C LYS A 117 12.03 12.98 5.40
N ARG A 118 11.65 12.35 4.28
CA ARG A 118 12.63 11.69 3.39
C ARG A 118 13.62 12.67 2.77
N ARG A 119 13.17 13.85 2.35
CA ARG A 119 14.07 14.90 1.83
C ARG A 119 15.05 15.38 2.89
N ALA A 120 14.58 15.61 4.11
CA ALA A 120 15.44 16.03 5.23
C ALA A 120 16.49 14.97 5.56
N ALA A 121 16.09 13.68 5.64
CA ALA A 121 17.02 12.57 5.86
C ALA A 121 18.06 12.45 4.74
N ASN A 122 17.65 12.64 3.48
CA ASN A 122 18.57 12.62 2.35
C ASN A 122 19.52 13.83 2.35
N ALA A 123 19.08 14.99 2.85
CA ALA A 123 19.91 16.18 2.95
C ALA A 123 20.99 16.04 4.03
N SER A 124 20.67 15.41 5.17
CA SER A 124 21.66 15.15 6.24
C SER A 124 22.59 13.97 5.91
N GLY A 125 22.13 12.98 5.14
CA GLY A 125 22.91 11.82 4.73
C GLY A 125 23.81 12.03 3.50
N ARG A 126 23.63 13.13 2.75
CA ARG A 126 24.48 13.47 1.61
C ARG A 126 25.77 14.12 2.11
N LYS A 127 26.63 13.35 2.78
CA LYS A 127 28.07 13.64 2.74
C LYS A 127 28.45 13.67 1.26
N SER A 128 29.03 14.78 0.84
CA SER A 128 29.51 15.03 -0.52
C SER A 128 30.18 13.77 -1.09
N ARG A 129 29.61 13.26 -2.18
CA ARG A 129 30.35 12.47 -3.14
C ARG A 129 30.91 13.43 -4.17
#